data_AF-A0A3N5UY67-F1
#
_entry.id   AF-A0A3N5UY67-F1
#
_cell.length_a   1.000
_cell.length_b   1.000
_cell.length_c   1.000
_cell.angle_alpha   90.00
_cell.angle_beta   90.00
_cell.angle_gamma   90.00
#
_symmetry.space_group_name_H-M   'P 1'
#
loop_
_entity.id
_entity.type
_entity.pdbx_description
1 polymer ?
#
loop_
_entity_poly.entity_id
_entity_poly.type
_entity_poly.pdbx_seq_one_letter_code
_entity_poly.pdbx_strand_id
1 'polypeptide(L)' 'MCRSIKQLRDAEVPATEEEIRAAALQFVRKVSGYRKPSKLNEEAFERAVDEVAAATEKLINTLAIKSI' A
#
# COMPACT_ATOMS: atom_id res chain seq x y z
N MET A 1 -8.92 -4.56 -14.83
CA MET A 1 -7.72 -5.31 -14.39
C MET A 1 -7.21 -4.69 -13.10
N CYS A 2 -6.59 -5.45 -12.18
CA CYS A 2 -5.89 -4.84 -11.03
C CYS A 2 -4.61 -4.19 -11.54
N ARG A 3 -4.33 -2.93 -11.19
CA ARG A 3 -3.09 -2.25 -11.59
C ARG A 3 -1.91 -2.85 -10.81
N SER A 4 -0.72 -2.84 -11.41
CA SER A 4 0.52 -3.24 -10.72
C SER A 4 0.73 -2.39 -9.46
N ILE A 5 1.28 -2.98 -8.41
CA ILE A 5 1.69 -2.26 -7.20
C ILE A 5 2.96 -1.47 -7.54
N LYS A 6 2.97 -0.16 -7.26
CA LYS A 6 4.14 0.70 -7.49
C LYS A 6 5.26 0.29 -6.52
N GLN A 7 6.49 0.17 -7.02
CA GLN A 7 7.66 0.01 -6.17
C GLN A 7 7.98 1.37 -5.51
N LEU A 8 8.06 1.38 -4.17
CA LEU A 8 8.23 2.59 -3.35
C LEU A 8 9.66 2.84 -2.89
N ARG A 9 10.56 1.87 -3.10
CA ARG A 9 11.99 2.01 -2.78
C ARG A 9 12.69 2.72 -3.93
N ASP A 10 12.44 4.02 -4.06
CA ASP A 10 13.21 4.90 -4.94
C ASP A 10 14.32 5.59 -4.13
N ALA A 11 15.51 5.73 -4.72
CA ALA A 11 16.69 6.23 -4.02
C ALA A 11 16.75 7.76 -3.97
N GLU A 12 16.05 8.44 -4.89
CA GLU A 12 16.09 9.90 -5.02
C GLU A 12 14.92 10.60 -4.33
N VAL A 13 13.76 9.94 -4.25
CA VAL A 13 12.53 10.54 -3.72
C VAL A 13 11.91 9.62 -2.66
N PRO A 14 11.73 10.09 -1.41
CA PRO A 14 11.01 9.33 -0.40
C PRO A 14 9.55 9.15 -0.84
N ALA A 15 9.03 7.93 -0.69
CA ALA A 15 7.64 7.63 -1.01
C ALA A 15 6.69 8.48 -0.17
N THR A 16 5.69 9.10 -0.80
CA THR A 16 4.71 9.89 -0.06
C THR A 16 3.67 8.99 0.62
N GLU A 17 2.97 9.53 1.61
CA GLU A 17 1.87 8.83 2.29
C GLU A 17 0.79 8.38 1.30
N GLU A 18 0.47 9.21 0.30
CA GLU A 18 -0.49 8.87 -0.75
C GLU A 18 -0.01 7.70 -1.61
N GLU A 19 1.28 7.63 -1.93
CA GLU A 19 1.86 6.53 -2.70
C GLU A 19 1.86 5.23 -1.91
N ILE A 20 2.18 5.31 -0.61
CA ILE A 20 2.11 4.18 0.33
C ILE A 20 0.67 3.66 0.41
N ARG A 21 -0.30 4.55 0.65
CA ARG A 21 -1.72 4.18 0.73
C ARG A 21 -2.23 3.64 -0.61
N ALA A 22 -1.80 4.21 -1.73
CA ALA A 22 -2.16 3.75 -3.07
C ALA A 22 -1.59 2.35 -3.38
N ALA A 23 -0.40 2.02 -2.88
CA ALA A 23 0.21 0.69 -2.98
C ALA A 23 -0.53 -0.32 -2.10
N ALA A 24 -0.81 0.04 -0.84
CA ALA A 24 -1.59 -0.76 0.10
C ALA A 24 -2.98 -1.11 -0.47
N LEU A 25 -3.68 -0.13 -1.04
CA LEU A 25 -4.96 -0.34 -1.71
C LEU A 25 -4.87 -1.40 -2.81
N GLN A 26 -3.82 -1.38 -3.63
CA GLN A 26 -3.67 -2.38 -4.69
C GLN A 26 -3.31 -3.76 -4.17
N PHE A 27 -2.49 -3.84 -3.12
CA PHE A 27 -2.22 -5.08 -2.42
C PHE A 27 -3.51 -5.72 -1.91
N VAL A 28 -4.32 -4.96 -1.16
CA VAL A 28 -5.59 -5.47 -0.61
C VAL A 28 -6.55 -5.88 -1.72
N ARG A 29 -6.67 -5.11 -2.81
CA ARG A 29 -7.47 -5.51 -3.99
C ARG A 29 -6.98 -6.82 -4.61
N LYS A 30 -5.66 -7.01 -4.70
CA LYS A 30 -5.05 -8.20 -5.31
C LYS A 30 -5.28 -9.44 -4.45
N VAL A 31 -5.12 -9.33 -3.13
CA VAL A 31 -5.27 -10.44 -2.19
C VAL A 31 -6.74 -10.81 -1.97
N SER A 32 -7.61 -9.81 -1.79
CA SER A 32 -9.04 -10.05 -1.54
C SER A 32 -9.83 -10.42 -2.80
N GLY A 33 -9.31 -10.11 -4.00
CA GLY A 33 -10.06 -10.23 -5.25
C GLY A 33 -11.12 -9.15 -5.47
N TYR A 34 -11.34 -8.25 -4.51
CA TYR A 34 -12.28 -7.14 -4.65
C TYR A 34 -11.67 -6.01 -5.46
N ARG A 35 -12.39 -5.50 -6.47
CA ARG A 35 -12.12 -4.17 -7.04
C ARG A 35 -12.83 -3.07 -6.28
N LYS A 36 -14.05 -3.36 -5.84
CA LYS A 36 -14.90 -2.53 -5.00
C LYS A 36 -15.59 -3.47 -4.01
N PRO A 37 -15.39 -3.31 -2.69
CA PRO A 37 -16.09 -4.11 -1.70
C PRO A 37 -17.60 -3.80 -1.73
N SER A 38 -18.40 -4.74 -1.22
CA SER A 38 -19.81 -4.47 -0.90
C SER A 38 -19.90 -3.55 0.32
N LYS A 39 -21.04 -2.89 0.55
CA LYS A 39 -21.26 -2.04 1.73
C LYS A 39 -20.97 -2.78 3.05
N LEU A 40 -21.28 -4.07 3.11
CA LEU A 40 -21.04 -4.90 4.30
C LEU A 40 -19.55 -5.09 4.59
N ASN A 41 -18.72 -5.18 3.54
CA ASN A 41 -17.29 -5.47 3.67
C ASN A 41 -16.42 -4.20 3.53
N GLU A 42 -17.02 -3.03 3.33
CA GLU A 42 -16.33 -1.77 3.08
C GLU A 42 -15.45 -1.38 4.26
N GLU A 43 -15.96 -1.45 5.48
CA GLU A 43 -15.18 -1.13 6.69
C GLU A 43 -13.99 -2.08 6.86
N ALA A 44 -14.20 -3.39 6.70
CA ALA A 44 -13.13 -4.38 6.81
C ALA A 44 -12.07 -4.20 5.72
N PHE A 45 -12.50 -3.83 4.50
CA PHE A 45 -11.61 -3.57 3.38
C PHE A 45 -10.75 -2.32 3.63
N GLU A 46 -11.36 -1.19 4.00
CA GLU A 46 -10.63 0.06 4.27
C GLU A 46 -9.68 -0.10 5.46
N ARG A 47 -10.12 -0.78 6.54
CA ARG A 47 -9.24 -1.08 7.69
C ARG A 47 -8.00 -1.86 7.27
N ALA A 48 -8.16 -2.88 6.41
CA ALA A 48 -7.02 -3.64 5.90
C ALA A 48 -6.09 -2.77 5.04
N VAL A 49 -6.63 -1.81 4.27
CA VAL A 49 -5.81 -0.85 3.50
C VAL A 49 -4.97 0.01 4.43
N ASP A 50 -5.57 0.55 5.48
CA ASP A 50 -4.87 1.44 6.43
C ASP A 50 -3.80 0.68 7.24
N GLU A 51 -4.08 -0.56 7.67
CA GLU A 51 -3.11 -1.41 8.36
C GLU A 51 -1.90 -1.75 7.47
N VAL A 52 -2.15 -2.09 6.20
CA VAL A 52 -1.08 -2.38 5.23
C VAL A 52 -0.28 -1.10 4.92
N ALA A 53 -0.93 0.06 4.83
CA ALA A 53 -0.26 1.34 4.62
C ALA A 53 0.69 1.65 5.79
N ALA A 54 0.22 1.54 7.03
CA ALA A 54 1.04 1.77 8.22
C ALA A 54 2.21 0.78 8.33
N ALA A 55 2.00 -0.51 7.98
CA ALA A 55 3.07 -1.49 7.95
C ALA A 55 4.11 -1.18 6.86
N THR A 56 3.65 -0.70 5.69
CA THR A 56 4.50 -0.33 4.56
C THR A 56 5.33 0.92 4.89
N GLU A 57 4.73 1.93 5.50
CA GLU A 57 5.44 3.13 5.96
C GLU A 57 6.57 2.76 6.93
N LYS A 58 6.27 1.95 7.95
CA LYS A 58 7.28 1.45 8.89
C LYS A 58 8.39 0.68 8.17
N LEU A 59 8.05 -0.16 7.20
CA LEU A 59 9.03 -0.91 6.41
C LEU A 59 9.94 0.06 5.65
N ILE A 60 9.39 1.01 4.90
CA ILE A 60 10.20 1.95 4.11
C ILE A 60 11.09 2.81 5.01
N ASN A 61 10.59 3.25 6.17
CA ASN A 61 11.36 4.05 7.13
C ASN A 61 12.46 3.24 7.86
N THR A 62 12.33 1.92 7.95
CA THR A 62 13.31 1.05 8.64
C THR A 62 14.32 0.42 7.69
N LEU A 63 13.96 0.23 6.42
CA LEU A 63 14.90 -0.24 5.42
C LEU A 63 15.98 0.83 5.21
N ALA A 64 17.23 0.46 5.50
CA ALA A 64 18.37 1.30 5.15
C ALA A 64 18.39 1.51 3.64
N ILE A 65 18.05 2.72 3.20
CA ILE A 65 18.27 3.14 1.81
C ILE A 65 19.78 3.09 1.62
N LYS A 66 20.27 2.21 0.73
CA LYS A 66 21.67 2.22 0.33
C LYS A 66 21.96 3.60 -0.25
N SER A 67 22.58 4.46 0.53
CA SER A 67 23.28 5.64 0.02
C SER A 67 24.34 5.11 -0.94
N ILE A 68 24.12 5.31 -2.24
CA ILE A 68 25.14 5.09 -3.28
C ILE A 68 25.96 6.36 -3.37
#